data_AF-A0A371QZP3-F1
#
_entry.id   AF-A0A371QZP3-F1
#
_cell.length_a   1.000
_cell.length_b   1.000
_cell.length_c   1.000
_cell.angle_alpha   90.00
_cell.angle_beta   90.00
_cell.angle_gamma   90.00
#
_symmetry.space_group_name_H-M   'P 1'
#
loop_
_entity.id
_entity.type
_entity.pdbx_description
1 polymer ?
#
loop_
_entity_poly.entity_id
_entity_poly.type
_entity_poly.pdbx_seq_one_letter_code
_entity_poly.pdbx_strand_id
1 'polypeptide(L)'
;MAERIISMVCQDVKTNYVYGVRGFIETCEKIRWRGPGCAAIEVLFAIWRFREKGEVPLSADKLGLGPRHIPFIMRLQEKFGPVALWENAVIYMLQLAEEAISKHICRIFGCR
;
A
#
# COMPACT_ATOMS: atom_id res chain seq x y z
N MET A 1 19.64 -20.78 11.54
CA MET A 1 18.16 -20.68 11.68
C MET A 1 17.63 -19.30 11.27
N ALA A 2 18.31 -18.19 11.62
CA ALA A 2 17.91 -16.85 11.17
C ALA A 2 17.89 -16.66 9.64
N GLU A 3 18.84 -17.24 8.90
CA GLU A 3 18.92 -17.11 7.43
C GLU A 3 17.71 -17.69 6.67
N ARG A 4 17.15 -18.83 7.12
CA ARG A 4 15.95 -19.42 6.48
C ARG A 4 14.69 -18.59 6.71
N ILE A 5 14.58 -17.91 7.85
CA ILE A 5 13.44 -17.03 8.15
C ILE A 5 13.52 -15.78 7.27
N ILE A 6 14.71 -15.20 7.09
CA ILE A 6 14.93 -14.05 6.21
C ILE A 6 14.64 -14.43 4.75
N SER A 7 15.03 -15.63 4.29
CA SER A 7 14.78 -16.04 2.91
C SER A 7 13.31 -16.32 2.62
N MET A 8 12.56 -16.90 3.58
CA MET A 8 11.11 -17.11 3.45
C MET A 8 10.35 -15.78 3.43
N VAL A 9 10.69 -14.84 4.33
CA VAL A 9 10.08 -13.49 4.35
C VAL A 9 10.37 -12.75 3.05
N CYS A 10 11.60 -12.83 2.52
CA CYS A 10 11.94 -12.24 1.22
C CYS A 10 11.22 -12.92 0.04
N GLN A 11 10.95 -14.23 0.10
CA GLN A 11 10.17 -14.93 -0.93
C GLN A 11 8.68 -14.60 -0.86
N ASP A 12 8.08 -14.49 0.32
CA ASP A 12 6.69 -14.05 0.48
C ASP A 12 6.52 -12.58 0.07
N VAL A 13 7.50 -11.72 0.41
CA VAL A 13 7.55 -10.31 -0.05
C VAL A 13 7.87 -10.22 -1.55
N LYS A 14 8.52 -11.19 -2.18
CA LYS A 14 8.67 -11.15 -3.64
C LYS A 14 7.43 -11.71 -4.35
N THR A 15 6.85 -12.77 -3.81
CA THR A 15 5.80 -13.54 -4.48
C THR A 15 4.42 -12.91 -4.25
N ASN A 16 4.05 -12.61 -3.01
CA ASN A 16 2.74 -12.01 -2.72
C ASN A 16 2.74 -10.51 -3.03
N TYR A 17 3.87 -9.83 -2.82
CA TYR A 17 3.98 -8.38 -2.90
C TYR A 17 4.23 -7.88 -4.32
N VAL A 18 5.24 -8.41 -5.03
CA VAL A 18 5.56 -7.92 -6.39
C VAL A 18 4.51 -8.41 -7.39
N TYR A 19 4.11 -9.68 -7.33
CA TYR A 19 3.06 -10.18 -8.24
C TYR A 19 1.66 -9.69 -7.84
N GLY A 20 1.36 -9.58 -6.54
CA GLY A 20 0.10 -9.01 -6.07
C GLY A 20 -0.04 -7.56 -6.54
N VAL A 21 0.92 -6.69 -6.21
CA VAL A 21 0.91 -5.29 -6.65
C VAL A 21 0.86 -5.19 -8.17
N ARG A 22 1.61 -6.02 -8.91
CA ARG A 22 1.55 -6.05 -10.38
C ARG A 22 0.16 -6.41 -10.91
N GLY A 23 -0.48 -7.45 -10.39
CA GLY A 23 -1.84 -7.81 -10.78
C GLY A 23 -2.86 -6.71 -10.45
N PHE A 24 -2.64 -5.96 -9.37
CA PHE A 24 -3.45 -4.79 -9.04
C PHE A 24 -3.20 -3.60 -9.94
N ILE A 25 -1.96 -3.35 -10.34
CA ILE A 25 -1.64 -2.29 -11.32
C ILE A 25 -2.37 -2.59 -12.63
N GLU A 26 -2.29 -3.82 -13.15
CA GLU A 26 -2.98 -4.21 -14.40
C GLU A 26 -4.50 -4.06 -14.28
N THR A 27 -5.06 -4.40 -13.11
CA THR A 27 -6.49 -4.21 -12.83
C THR A 27 -6.85 -2.72 -12.76
N CYS A 28 -6.03 -1.92 -12.08
CA CYS A 28 -6.20 -0.48 -11.95
C CYS A 28 -6.12 0.22 -13.31
N GLU A 29 -5.20 -0.17 -14.18
CA GLU A 29 -5.13 0.32 -15.55
C GLU A 29 -6.41 0.04 -16.33
N LYS A 30 -6.94 -1.21 -16.25
CA LYS A 30 -8.20 -1.59 -16.92
C LYS A 30 -9.40 -0.76 -16.43
N ILE A 31 -9.46 -0.44 -15.14
CA ILE A 31 -10.54 0.37 -14.55
C ILE A 31 -10.22 1.87 -14.48
N ARG A 32 -9.15 2.33 -15.15
CA ARG A 32 -8.70 3.74 -15.17
C ARG A 32 -8.47 4.33 -13.78
N TRP A 33 -7.81 3.59 -12.91
CA TRP A 33 -7.42 3.98 -11.56
C TRP A 33 -8.60 4.39 -10.67
N ARG A 34 -9.74 3.71 -10.87
CA ARG A 34 -10.96 3.94 -10.08
C ARG A 34 -11.06 2.94 -8.92
N GLY A 35 -11.53 3.44 -7.78
CA GLY A 35 -11.83 2.60 -6.61
C GLY A 35 -10.76 2.63 -5.52
N PRO A 36 -11.09 2.07 -4.35
CA PRO A 36 -10.28 2.20 -3.14
C PRO A 36 -8.95 1.43 -3.25
N GLY A 37 -8.91 0.28 -3.92
CA GLY A 37 -7.67 -0.48 -4.14
C GLY A 37 -6.64 0.33 -4.93
N CYS A 38 -7.07 1.01 -6.00
CA CYS A 38 -6.15 1.85 -6.80
C CYS A 38 -5.66 3.08 -6.03
N ALA A 39 -6.53 3.71 -5.24
CA ALA A 39 -6.12 4.80 -4.36
C ALA A 39 -5.08 4.35 -3.32
N ALA A 40 -5.18 3.12 -2.80
CA ALA A 40 -4.18 2.56 -1.89
C ALA A 40 -2.82 2.35 -2.58
N ILE A 41 -2.83 1.85 -3.83
CA ILE A 41 -1.60 1.68 -4.64
C ILE A 41 -0.95 3.03 -4.97
N GLU A 42 -1.72 4.06 -5.27
CA GLU A 42 -1.19 5.41 -5.51
C GLU A 42 -0.52 5.99 -4.26
N VAL A 43 -1.08 5.74 -3.07
CA VAL A 43 -0.44 6.10 -1.80
C VAL A 43 0.88 5.35 -1.63
N LEU A 44 0.91 4.05 -1.92
CA LEU A 44 2.13 3.25 -1.87
C LEU A 44 3.22 3.80 -2.79
N PHE A 45 2.88 4.16 -4.04
CA PHE A 45 3.82 4.80 -4.96
C PHE A 45 4.29 6.17 -4.47
N ALA A 46 3.39 6.96 -3.87
CA ALA A 46 3.77 8.25 -3.30
C ALA A 46 4.79 8.08 -2.16
N ILE A 47 4.58 7.09 -1.27
CA ILE A 47 5.52 6.70 -0.19
C ILE A 47 6.85 6.24 -0.78
N TRP A 48 6.83 5.45 -1.85
CA TRP A 48 8.04 4.88 -2.46
C TRP A 48 9.04 5.94 -2.93
N ARG A 49 8.58 7.14 -3.32
CA ARG A 49 9.44 8.27 -3.72
C ARG A 49 10.35 8.79 -2.59
N PHE A 50 10.09 8.42 -1.34
CA PHE A 50 10.87 8.83 -0.18
C PHE A 50 11.91 7.79 0.25
N ARG A 51 12.11 6.70 -0.52
CA ARG A 51 13.04 5.60 -0.16
C ARG A 51 14.46 6.06 0.21
N GLU A 52 14.97 7.08 -0.47
CA GLU A 52 16.34 7.59 -0.27
C GLU A 52 16.44 8.57 0.90
N LYS A 53 15.30 9.07 1.39
CA LYS A 53 15.21 10.00 2.52
C LYS A 53 15.01 9.28 3.86
N GLY A 54 14.59 8.02 3.84
CA GLY A 54 14.35 7.20 5.03
C GLY A 54 13.08 7.54 5.81
N GLU A 55 12.61 8.78 5.77
CA GLU A 55 11.38 9.24 6.42
C GLU A 55 10.34 9.74 5.42
N VAL A 56 9.07 9.51 5.76
CA VAL A 56 7.92 9.79 4.91
C VAL A 56 6.96 10.73 5.64
N PRO A 57 6.72 11.94 5.12
CA PRO A 57 5.71 12.83 5.67
C PRO A 57 4.32 12.33 5.32
N LEU A 58 3.53 11.98 6.32
CA LEU A 58 2.19 11.40 6.16
C LEU A 58 1.15 12.50 6.02
N SER A 59 1.20 13.26 4.93
CA SER A 59 0.16 14.24 4.60
C SER A 59 -0.15 14.23 3.11
N ALA A 60 -1.41 14.49 2.76
CA ALA A 60 -1.86 14.48 1.37
C ALA A 60 -1.04 15.43 0.50
N ASP A 61 -0.80 16.64 0.99
CA ASP A 61 -0.04 17.67 0.27
C ASP A 61 1.43 17.27 0.05
N LYS A 62 2.15 16.81 1.10
CA LYS A 62 3.55 16.38 0.97
C LYS A 62 3.72 15.13 0.10
N LEU A 63 2.69 14.29 0.03
CA LEU A 63 2.65 13.12 -0.84
C LEU A 63 2.11 13.46 -2.24
N GLY A 64 1.68 14.69 -2.53
CA GLY A 64 1.10 15.06 -3.83
C GLY A 64 -0.17 14.26 -4.15
N LEU A 65 -0.99 13.98 -3.14
CA LEU A 65 -2.18 13.15 -3.20
C LEU A 65 -3.45 13.98 -2.96
N GLY A 66 -4.52 13.67 -3.68
CA GLY A 66 -5.83 14.31 -3.53
C GLY A 66 -6.75 13.69 -2.46
N PRO A 67 -7.98 14.21 -2.31
CA PRO A 67 -8.92 13.81 -1.24
C PRO A 67 -9.24 12.32 -1.16
N ARG A 68 -9.28 11.62 -2.29
CA ARG A 68 -9.57 10.17 -2.34
C ARG A 68 -8.56 9.29 -1.59
N HIS A 69 -7.38 9.83 -1.30
CA HIS A 69 -6.30 9.10 -0.62
C HIS A 69 -6.27 9.37 0.89
N ILE A 70 -6.97 10.40 1.35
CA ILE A 70 -6.99 10.83 2.76
C ILE A 70 -7.32 9.66 3.71
N PRO A 71 -8.30 8.78 3.43
CA PRO A 71 -8.59 7.66 4.33
C PRO A 71 -7.38 6.76 4.62
N PHE A 72 -6.51 6.54 3.64
CA PHE A 72 -5.29 5.74 3.81
C PHE A 72 -4.20 6.49 4.56
N ILE A 73 -4.06 7.79 4.26
CA ILE A 73 -3.09 8.67 4.94
C ILE A 73 -3.48 8.83 6.41
N MET A 74 -4.76 8.99 6.72
CA MET A 74 -5.24 9.08 8.12
C MET A 74 -4.93 7.80 8.88
N ARG A 75 -5.14 6.61 8.30
CA ARG A 75 -4.76 5.35 8.97
C ARG A 75 -3.26 5.23 9.21
N LEU A 76 -2.42 5.72 8.29
CA LEU A 76 -0.98 5.82 8.51
C LEU A 76 -0.66 6.80 9.65
N GLN A 77 -1.31 7.95 9.69
CA GLN A 77 -1.11 8.97 10.73
C GLN A 77 -1.57 8.51 12.11
N GLU A 78 -2.70 7.81 12.20
CA GLU A 78 -3.20 7.21 13.45
C GLU A 78 -2.18 6.22 14.04
N LYS A 79 -1.44 5.53 13.18
CA LYS A 79 -0.46 4.52 13.61
C LYS A 79 0.92 5.09 13.93
N PHE A 80 1.41 6.03 13.13
CA PHE A 80 2.81 6.49 13.20
C PHE A 80 2.97 7.98 13.53
N GLY A 81 1.88 8.74 13.57
CA GLY A 81 1.91 10.20 13.69
C GLY A 81 2.16 10.90 12.34
N PRO A 82 2.66 12.14 12.34
CA PRO A 82 2.78 12.95 11.12
C PRO A 82 3.90 12.49 10.18
N VAL A 83 4.85 11.68 10.66
CA VAL A 83 6.00 11.17 9.91
C VAL A 83 6.20 9.70 10.29
N ALA A 84 6.57 8.87 9.30
CA ALA A 84 6.91 7.48 9.53
C ALA A 84 8.24 7.12 8.86
N LEU A 85 8.96 6.14 9.43
CA LEU A 85 10.05 5.47 8.72
C LEU A 85 9.51 4.81 7.45
N TRP A 86 10.27 4.93 6.36
CA TRP A 86 9.87 4.47 5.03
C TRP A 86 9.46 3.00 5.01
N GLU A 87 10.27 2.12 5.61
CA GLU A 87 9.97 0.69 5.67
C GLU A 87 8.64 0.39 6.37
N ASN A 88 8.38 1.07 7.50
CA ASN A 88 7.14 0.92 8.26
C ASN A 88 5.93 1.44 7.49
N ALA A 89 6.08 2.57 6.81
CA ALA A 89 5.04 3.16 5.98
C ALA A 89 4.69 2.25 4.79
N VAL A 90 5.70 1.68 4.12
CA VAL A 90 5.54 0.72 3.02
C VAL A 90 4.81 -0.52 3.51
N ILE A 91 5.32 -1.19 4.55
CA ILE A 91 4.74 -2.45 5.05
C ILE A 91 3.28 -2.26 5.45
N TYR A 92 2.97 -1.18 6.18
CA TYR A 92 1.61 -0.93 6.62
C TYR A 92 0.69 -0.55 5.46
N MET A 93 1.15 0.25 4.50
CA MET A 93 0.33 0.64 3.36
C MET A 93 -0.02 -0.56 2.47
N LEU A 94 0.86 -1.56 2.40
CA LEU A 94 0.58 -2.80 1.69
C LEU A 94 -0.51 -3.63 2.35
N GLN A 95 -0.51 -3.73 3.68
CA GLN A 95 -1.63 -4.34 4.42
C GLN A 95 -2.95 -3.61 4.13
N LEU A 96 -2.92 -2.28 4.11
CA LEU A 96 -4.11 -1.47 3.79
C LEU A 96 -4.59 -1.66 2.35
N ALA A 97 -3.67 -1.84 1.41
CA ALA A 97 -4.01 -2.13 0.01
C ALA A 97 -4.69 -3.51 -0.10
N GLU A 98 -4.09 -4.56 0.49
CA GLU A 98 -4.66 -5.91 0.52
C GLU A 98 -6.05 -5.95 1.15
N GLU A 99 -6.28 -5.21 2.25
CA GLU A 99 -7.60 -5.07 2.87
C GLU A 99 -8.60 -4.40 1.93
N ALA A 100 -8.23 -3.29 1.28
CA ALA A 100 -9.10 -2.54 0.39
C ALA A 100 -9.48 -3.38 -0.85
N ILE A 101 -8.54 -4.14 -1.35
CA ILE A 101 -8.69 -5.09 -2.44
C ILE A 101 -9.59 -6.25 -2.05
N SER A 102 -9.31 -6.89 -0.91
CA SER A 102 -10.08 -8.03 -0.43
C SER A 102 -11.55 -7.63 -0.25
N LYS A 103 -11.80 -6.44 0.30
CA LYS A 103 -13.15 -5.86 0.39
C LYS A 103 -13.78 -5.60 -0.98
N HIS A 104 -13.01 -5.19 -1.98
CA HIS A 104 -13.50 -4.97 -3.34
C HIS A 104 -13.89 -6.28 -4.03
N ILE A 105 -13.02 -7.30 -3.95
CA ILE A 105 -13.27 -8.64 -4.49
C ILE A 105 -14.45 -9.29 -3.76
N CYS A 106 -14.47 -9.23 -2.43
CA CYS A 106 -15.57 -9.67 -1.57
C CYS A 106 -16.92 -9.04 -1.96
N ARG A 107 -16.94 -7.75 -2.32
CA ARG A 107 -18.13 -7.07 -2.84
C ARG A 107 -18.58 -7.55 -4.22
N ILE A 108 -17.64 -7.94 -5.10
CA ILE A 108 -17.93 -8.43 -6.45
C ILE A 108 -18.44 -9.88 -6.40
N PHE A 109 -17.81 -10.72 -5.59
CA PHE A 109 -18.08 -12.15 -5.51
C PHE A 109 -18.99 -12.57 -4.34
N GLY A 110 -19.46 -11.60 -3.55
CA GLY A 110 -20.46 -11.83 -2.50
C GLY A 110 -19.97 -12.64 -1.31
N CYS A 111 -18.74 -12.42 -0.83
CA CYS A 111 -18.32 -13.04 0.43
C CYS A 111 -19.10 -12.38 1.57
N ARG A 112 -19.99 -13.14 2.21
CA ARG A 112 -20.74 -12.75 3.40
C ARG A 112 -19.88 -12.86 4.65
#